data_AF-A0A3D5R8C0-F1
#
_entry.id   AF-A0A3D5R8C0-F1
#
_cell.length_a   1.000
_cell.length_b   1.000
_cell.length_c   1.000
_cell.angle_alpha   90.00
_cell.angle_beta   90.00
_cell.angle_gamma   90.00
#
_symmetry.space_group_name_H-M   'P 1'
#
loop_
_entity.id
_entity.type
_entity.pdbx_description
1 polymer ?
#
loop_
_entity_poly.entity_id
_entity_poly.type
_entity_poly.pdbx_seq_one_letter_code
_entity_poly.pdbx_strand_id
1 'polypeptide(L)'
;MDKNLTIIVGHYGSGKTEFAVNYAVKSKEDNPKVNLIDLDIINPYFRSRERRNELKELGVNVIESSIKNKNLDLPALSPAINGAINEKGSKTIIDA
;
A
#
# COMPACT_ATOMS: atom_id res chain seq x y z
N MET A 1 -1.26 -4.16 22.57
CA MET A 1 -1.99 -3.38 21.55
C MET A 1 -1.43 -3.82 20.22
N ASP A 2 -2.18 -4.60 19.46
CA ASP A 2 -1.72 -5.09 18.16
C ASP A 2 -1.48 -3.89 17.25
N LYS A 3 -0.22 -3.72 16.81
CA LYS A 3 0.16 -2.64 15.91
C LYS A 3 -0.29 -3.01 14.50
N ASN A 4 -1.52 -2.64 14.19
CA ASN A 4 -2.16 -2.91 12.90
C ASN A 4 -1.72 -1.95 11.79
N LEU A 5 -0.88 -0.95 12.09
CA LEU A 5 -0.35 0.01 11.13
C LEU A 5 1.18 -0.07 11.08
N THR A 6 1.73 -0.32 9.89
CA THR A 6 3.17 -0.25 9.61
C THR A 6 3.42 0.78 8.52
N ILE A 7 4.34 1.71 8.76
CA ILE A 7 4.73 2.73 7.77
C ILE A 7 6.19 2.47 7.42
N ILE A 8 6.48 2.35 6.13
CA ILE A 8 7.81 2.09 5.59
C ILE A 8 8.29 3.40 4.95
N VAL A 9 9.45 3.87 5.38
CA VAL A 9 10.06 5.13 4.95
C VAL A 9 11.55 4.95 4.71
N GLY A 10 12.15 5.84 3.92
CA GLY A 10 13.59 5.81 3.63
C GLY A 10 13.96 6.51 2.32
N HIS A 11 15.23 6.46 1.95
CA HIS A 11 15.74 7.23 0.81
C HIS A 11 15.33 6.65 -0.55
N TYR A 12 15.36 7.48 -1.61
CA TYR A 12 15.18 7.01 -2.98
C TYR A 12 16.18 5.89 -3.31
N GLY A 13 15.73 4.85 -4.01
CA GLY A 13 16.59 3.71 -4.37
C GLY A 13 16.91 2.75 -3.21
N SER A 14 16.40 2.96 -1.99
CA SER A 14 16.71 2.08 -0.84
C SER A 14 15.89 0.77 -0.80
N GLY A 15 15.05 0.51 -1.81
CA GLY A 15 14.26 -0.72 -1.91
C GLY A 15 12.97 -0.76 -1.07
N LYS A 16 12.46 0.39 -0.61
CA LYS A 16 11.27 0.48 0.27
C LYS A 16 10.04 -0.19 -0.31
N THR A 17 9.71 0.10 -1.56
CA THR A 17 8.54 -0.45 -2.24
C THR A 17 8.64 -1.96 -2.37
N GLU A 18 9.82 -2.50 -2.71
CA GLU A 18 10.02 -3.95 -2.78
C GLU A 18 9.87 -4.59 -1.39
N PHE A 19 10.39 -3.95 -0.34
CA PHE A 19 10.19 -4.41 1.03
C PHE A 19 8.70 -4.36 1.42
N ALA A 20 7.98 -3.28 1.10
CA ALA A 20 6.56 -3.11 1.42
C ALA A 20 5.68 -4.16 0.76
N VAL A 21 5.94 -4.44 -0.53
CA VAL A 21 5.25 -5.47 -1.30
C VAL A 21 5.46 -6.85 -0.68
N ASN A 22 6.71 -7.26 -0.45
CA ASN A 22 7.03 -8.57 0.11
C ASN A 22 6.51 -8.72 1.55
N TYR A 23 6.59 -7.65 2.35
CA TYR A 23 6.06 -7.64 3.71
C TYR A 23 4.53 -7.76 3.74
N ALA A 24 3.82 -7.18 2.77
CA ALA A 24 2.37 -7.33 2.65
C ALA A 24 1.98 -8.76 2.30
N VAL A 25 2.67 -9.39 1.35
CA VAL A 25 2.47 -10.81 1.01
C VAL A 25 2.78 -11.70 2.22
N LYS A 26 3.92 -11.50 2.88
CA LYS A 26 4.27 -12.28 4.08
C LYS A 26 3.24 -12.13 5.19
N SER A 27 2.70 -10.92 5.36
CA SER A 27 1.69 -10.64 6.37
C SER A 27 0.35 -11.37 6.15
N LYS A 28 0.09 -11.90 4.95
CA LYS A 28 -1.09 -12.72 4.68
C LYS A 28 -1.07 -14.08 5.37
N GLU A 29 0.11 -14.58 5.75
CA GLU A 29 0.25 -15.86 6.45
C GLU A 29 -0.41 -15.81 7.84
N ASP A 30 -0.26 -14.68 8.54
CA ASP A 30 -0.76 -14.50 9.91
C ASP A 30 -1.97 -13.56 10.00
N ASN A 31 -2.32 -12.87 8.91
CA ASN A 31 -3.45 -11.94 8.88
C ASN A 31 -4.30 -12.10 7.60
N PRO A 32 -5.58 -12.50 7.72
CA PRO A 32 -6.45 -12.68 6.56
C PRO A 32 -6.77 -11.35 5.85
N LYS A 33 -6.64 -10.21 6.50
CA LYS A 33 -6.97 -8.88 5.98
C LYS A 33 -5.74 -7.98 5.95
N VAL A 34 -5.10 -7.87 4.78
CA VAL A 34 -3.93 -7.01 4.59
C VAL A 34 -4.22 -5.92 3.57
N ASN A 35 -3.97 -4.67 3.97
CA ASN A 35 -4.05 -3.48 3.12
C ASN A 35 -2.63 -2.96 2.83
N LEU A 36 -2.31 -2.69 1.57
CA LEU A 36 -1.10 -1.99 1.15
C LEU A 36 -1.50 -0.65 0.51
N ILE A 37 -1.04 0.44 1.11
CA ILE A 37 -1.31 1.81 0.66
C ILE A 37 -0.05 2.37 0.00
N ASP A 38 -0.18 2.76 -1.26
CA ASP A 38 0.86 3.45 -2.04
C ASP A 38 0.63 4.97 -1.94
N LEU A 39 1.46 5.66 -1.16
CA LEU A 39 1.43 7.11 -0.99
C LEU A 39 2.47 7.86 -1.82
N ASP A 40 3.28 7.18 -2.63
CA ASP A 40 4.34 7.85 -3.39
C ASP A 40 3.74 8.62 -4.58
N ILE A 41 3.42 9.89 -4.34
CA ILE A 41 2.80 10.82 -5.30
C ILE A 41 3.83 11.29 -6.35
N ILE A 42 5.13 11.15 -6.08
CA ILE A 42 6.21 11.81 -6.85
C ILE A 42 6.80 10.92 -7.95
N ASN A 43 6.81 9.59 -7.80
CA ASN A 43 7.53 8.71 -8.73
C ASN A 43 6.61 7.84 -9.60
N PRO A 44 6.48 8.13 -10.91
CA PRO A 44 5.67 7.32 -11.80
C PRO A 44 6.28 5.96 -12.19
N TYR A 45 7.51 5.66 -11.77
CA TYR A 45 8.36 4.61 -12.34
C TYR A 45 8.51 3.31 -11.53
N PHE A 46 8.19 3.29 -10.23
CA PHE A 46 8.31 2.08 -9.42
C PHE A 46 6.99 1.79 -8.74
N ARG A 47 6.04 1.29 -9.54
CA ARG A 47 4.67 1.19 -9.08
C ARG A 47 4.36 -0.25 -8.71
N SER A 48 3.95 -0.45 -7.46
CA SER A 48 3.12 -1.57 -7.01
C SER A 48 1.93 -1.88 -7.94
N ARG A 49 1.58 -0.96 -8.87
CA ARG A 49 0.65 -1.13 -10.00
C ARG A 49 0.96 -2.29 -10.94
N GLU A 50 2.22 -2.60 -11.23
CA GLU A 50 2.54 -3.70 -12.15
C GLU A 50 2.23 -5.05 -11.49
N ARG A 51 2.54 -5.16 -10.19
CA ARG A 51 2.19 -6.31 -9.37
C ARG A 51 0.82 -6.22 -8.72
N ARG A 52 -0.03 -5.26 -9.11
CA ARG A 52 -1.37 -5.09 -8.48
C ARG A 52 -2.23 -6.32 -8.64
N ASN A 53 -2.25 -6.86 -9.86
CA ASN A 53 -3.09 -8.02 -10.16
C ASN A 53 -2.56 -9.22 -9.37
N GLU A 54 -1.24 -9.42 -9.36
CA GLU A 54 -0.57 -10.45 -8.55
C GLU A 54 -0.87 -10.28 -7.05
N LEU A 55 -0.75 -9.08 -6.50
CA LEU A 55 -1.04 -8.79 -5.09
C LEU A 55 -2.51 -9.06 -4.75
N LYS A 56 -3.44 -8.70 -5.64
CA LYS A 56 -4.87 -9.00 -5.47
C LYS A 56 -5.14 -10.50 -5.51
N GLU A 57 -4.48 -11.24 -6.42
CA GLU A 57 -4.56 -12.71 -6.49
C GLU A 57 -4.03 -13.37 -5.22
N LEU A 58 -2.99 -12.79 -4.61
CA LEU A 58 -2.46 -13.19 -3.29
C LEU A 58 -3.33 -12.70 -2.11
N GLY A 59 -4.45 -12.04 -2.37
CA GLY A 59 -5.40 -11.59 -1.37
C GLY A 59 -4.99 -10.34 -0.58
N VAL A 60 -4.05 -9.56 -1.10
CA VAL A 60 -3.65 -8.24 -0.57
C VAL A 60 -4.51 -7.15 -1.23
N ASN A 61 -5.11 -6.29 -0.41
CA ASN A 61 -5.88 -5.15 -0.88
C ASN A 61 -4.96 -3.94 -1.13
N VAL A 62 -4.80 -3.52 -2.38
CA VAL A 62 -3.93 -2.40 -2.77
C VAL A 62 -4.73 -1.12 -2.94
N ILE A 63 -4.37 -0.07 -2.21
CA ILE A 63 -5.00 1.26 -2.21
C ILE A 63 -4.02 2.29 -2.76
N GLU A 64 -4.46 3.09 -3.73
CA GLU A 64 -3.68 4.18 -4.30
C GLU A 64 -4.04 5.52 -3.66
N SER A 65 -3.07 6.44 -3.65
CA SER A 65 -3.27 7.85 -3.32
C SER A 65 -4.29 8.52 -4.26
N SER A 66 -4.13 8.38 -5.58
CA SER A 66 -4.92 9.13 -6.57
C SER A 66 -6.34 8.58 -6.84
N ILE A 67 -7.32 9.49 -6.98
CA ILE A 67 -8.68 9.18 -7.43
C ILE A 67 -8.68 8.95 -8.94
N LYS A 68 -8.56 7.69 -9.39
CA LYS A 68 -9.00 7.11 -10.68
C LYS A 68 -8.90 7.95 -11.98
N ASN A 69 -8.03 8.96 -12.05
CA ASN A 69 -7.71 9.74 -13.24
C ASN A 69 -6.20 9.73 -13.39
N LYS A 70 -5.72 8.80 -14.23
CA LYS A 70 -4.29 8.51 -14.45
C LYS A 70 -3.48 9.70 -14.99
N ASN A 71 -4.14 10.79 -15.41
CA ASN A 71 -3.53 11.91 -16.13
C ASN A 71 -3.58 13.23 -15.37
N LEU A 72 -4.05 13.22 -14.11
CA LEU A 72 -4.12 14.43 -13.29
C LEU A 72 -3.25 14.21 -12.05
N ASP A 73 -2.08 14.86 -12.03
CA ASP A 73 -1.20 14.95 -10.86
C ASP A 73 -1.83 15.88 -9.81
N LEU A 74 -3.00 15.49 -9.32
CA LEU A 74 -3.61 16.09 -8.14
C LEU A 74 -2.99 15.42 -6.91
N PRO A 75 -2.48 16.19 -5.93
CA PRO A 75 -2.15 15.69 -4.60
C PRO A 75 -3.45 15.39 -3.85
N ALA A 76 -4.19 14.39 -4.31
CA ALA A 76 -5.43 13.92 -3.74
C ALA A 76 -5.17 12.60 -3.00
N LEU A 77 -5.82 12.43 -1.85
CA LEU A 77 -5.81 11.18 -1.09
C LEU A 77 -7.18 10.51 -1.23
N SER A 78 -7.19 9.26 -1.64
CA SER A 78 -8.39 8.43 -1.69
C SER A 78 -9.00 8.27 -0.27
N PRO A 79 -10.33 8.45 -0.10
CA PRO A 79 -11.01 8.14 1.16
C PRO A 79 -10.79 6.69 1.64
N ALA A 80 -10.46 5.77 0.72
CA ALA A 80 -10.14 4.38 1.04
C ALA A 80 -8.94 4.25 1.99
N ILE A 81 -8.00 5.20 1.98
CA ILE A 81 -6.86 5.24 2.90
C ILE A 81 -7.35 5.29 4.35
N ASN A 82 -8.27 6.22 4.64
CA ASN A 82 -8.81 6.36 5.98
C ASN A 82 -9.64 5.14 6.40
N GLY A 83 -10.36 4.52 5.44
CA GLY A 83 -11.05 3.26 5.67
C GLY A 83 -10.12 2.13 6.10
N ALA A 84 -9.01 1.94 5.38
CA ALA A 84 -8.04 0.89 5.69
C ALA A 84 -7.29 1.09 7.01
N ILE A 85 -6.96 2.34 7.36
CA ILE A 85 -6.30 2.65 8.64
C ILE A 85 -7.22 2.32 9.84
N ASN A 86 -8.52 2.55 9.70
CA ASN A 86 -9.49 2.37 10.79
C ASN A 86 -10.17 0.99 10.81
N GLU A 87 -9.89 0.12 9.84
CA GLU A 87 -10.50 -1.21 9.79
C GLU A 87 -9.95 -2.10 10.93
N LYS A 88 -10.85 -2.56 11.80
CA LYS A 88 -10.47 -3.47 12.90
C LYS A 88 -10.11 -4.85 12.37
N GLY A 89 -9.03 -5.41 12.92
CA GLY A 89 -8.55 -6.76 12.57
C GLY A 89 -7.86 -6.85 11.22
N SER A 90 -7.65 -5.74 10.52
CA SER A 90 -6.78 -5.68 9.35
C SER A 90 -5.37 -5.27 9.75
N LYS A 91 -4.40 -5.61 8.90
CA LYS A 91 -3.04 -5.09 8.93
C LYS A 91 -2.84 -4.14 7.75
N THR A 92 -2.54 -2.90 8.05
CA THR A 92 -2.35 -1.83 7.07
C THR A 92 -0.88 -1.46 6.99
N ILE A 93 -0.35 -1.49 5.77
CA ILE A 93 1.04 -1.18 5.43
C ILE A 93 1.01 0.03 4.51
N ILE A 94 1.83 1.03 4.82
CA ILE A 94 1.96 2.27 4.04
C ILE A 94 3.38 2.32 3.46
N ASP A 95 3.48 2.44 2.13
CA ASP A 95 4.70 2.77 1.40
C ASP A 95 4.75 4.30 1.18
N ALA A 96 5.82 4.94 1.67
CA ALA A 96 5.97 6.40 1.73
C ALA A 96 7.40 6.88 1.36
#